data_AF-A0A2R3MZW3-F1
#
_entry.id   AF-A0A2R3MZW3-F1
#
_cell.length_a   1.000
_cell.length_b   1.000
_cell.length_c   1.000
_cell.angle_alpha   90.00
_cell.angle_beta   90.00
_cell.angle_gamma   90.00
#
_symmetry.space_group_name_H-M   'P 1'
#
loop_
_entity.id
_entity.type
_entity.pdbx_description
1 polymer ?
#
loop_
_entity_poly.entity_id
_entity_poly.type
_entity_poly.pdbx_seq_one_letter_code
_entity_poly.pdbx_strand_id
1 'polypeptide(L)' 'MTYKEESDELIKWYAEENRKISEKMREHPVPGLDHPLEVEVKALHQVWLKKLKELQKKYGIE' A
#
# COMPACT_ATOMS: atom_id res chain seq x y z
N MET A 1 17.36 12.67 -6.18
CA MET A 1 16.53 11.91 -5.23
C MET A 1 17.37 10.78 -4.68
N THR A 2 17.30 10.56 -3.38
CA THR A 2 17.95 9.43 -2.70
C THR A 2 16.97 8.26 -2.53
N TYR A 3 17.50 7.04 -2.32
CA TYR A 3 16.67 5.87 -1.98
C TYR A 3 15.75 6.15 -0.79
N LYS A 4 16.27 6.85 0.22
CA LYS A 4 15.53 7.17 1.44
C LYS A 4 14.35 8.08 1.14
N GLU A 5 14.55 9.14 0.36
CA GLU A 5 13.47 10.06 -0.03
C GLU A 5 12.38 9.36 -0.85
N GLU A 6 12.76 8.60 -1.89
CA GLU A 6 11.76 7.88 -2.71
C GLU A 6 11.06 6.76 -1.93
N SER A 7 11.75 6.11 -0.99
CA SER A 7 11.15 5.10 -0.12
C SER A 7 10.17 5.75 0.86
N ASP A 8 10.50 6.91 1.44
CA ASP A 8 9.61 7.66 2.33
C ASP A 8 8.36 8.13 1.58
N GLU A 9 8.50 8.61 0.34
CA GLU A 9 7.35 8.95 -0.51
C GLU A 9 6.48 7.73 -0.83
N LEU A 10 7.09 6.59 -1.12
CA LEU A 10 6.36 5.34 -1.37
C LEU A 10 5.58 4.87 -0.13
N ILE A 11 6.16 5.00 1.07
CA ILE A 11 5.50 4.68 2.34
C ILE A 11 4.32 5.64 2.59
N LYS A 12 4.51 6.95 2.37
CA LYS A 12 3.43 7.94 2.51
C LYS A 12 2.28 7.65 1.55
N TRP A 13 2.59 7.36 0.29
CA TRP A 13 1.60 6.96 -0.70
C TRP A 13 0.82 5.71 -0.26
N TYR A 14 1.52 4.66 0.18
CA TYR A 14 0.87 3.45 0.67
C TYR A 14 -0.05 3.70 1.87
N ALA A 15 0.41 4.50 2.84
CA ALA A 15 -0.39 4.85 4.01
C ALA A 15 -1.65 5.63 3.63
N GLU A 16 -1.56 6.55 2.68
CA GLU A 16 -2.71 7.32 2.21
C GLU A 16 -3.74 6.44 1.48
N GLU A 17 -3.29 5.59 0.56
CA GLU A 17 -4.17 4.67 -0.17
C GLU A 17 -4.84 3.67 0.78
N ASN A 18 -4.09 3.11 1.73
CA ASN A 18 -4.65 2.20 2.73
C ASN A 18 -5.68 2.89 3.64
N ARG A 19 -5.44 4.17 3.97
CA ARG A 19 -6.38 4.98 4.74
C ARG A 19 -7.68 5.19 3.97
N LYS A 20 -7.64 5.51 2.67
CA LYS A 20 -8.84 5.65 1.82
C LYS A 20 -9.68 4.37 1.80
N ILE A 21 -9.04 3.20 1.70
CA ILE A 21 -9.75 1.91 1.72
C ILE A 21 -10.35 1.66 3.12
N SER A 22 -9.61 1.94 4.18
CA SER A 22 -10.07 1.77 5.56
C SER A 22 -11.23 2.71 5.91
N GLU A 23 -11.24 3.94 5.39
CA GLU A 23 -12.35 4.88 5.57
C GLU A 23 -13.62 4.34 4.89
N LYS A 24 -13.51 3.83 3.65
CA LYS A 24 -14.63 3.15 2.98
C LYS A 24 -15.14 1.92 3.73
N MET A 25 -14.24 1.12 4.32
CA MET A 25 -14.63 -0.02 5.16
C MET A 25 -15.42 0.41 6.41
N ARG A 26 -15.03 1.54 7.01
CA ARG A 26 -15.71 2.10 8.18
C ARG A 26 -17.10 2.63 7.83
N GLU A 27 -17.27 3.19 6.64
CA GLU A 27 -18.56 3.66 6.13
C GLU A 27 -19.50 2.51 5.75
N HIS A 28 -18.96 1.35 5.35
CA HIS A 28 -19.71 0.18 4.91
C HIS A 28 -19.38 -1.08 5.70
N PRO A 29 -19.57 -1.11 7.03
CA PRO A 29 -19.21 -2.27 7.83
C PRO A 29 -19.99 -3.50 7.38
N VAL A 30 -19.26 -4.57 7.02
CA VAL A 30 -19.85 -5.88 6.68
C VAL A 30 -19.79 -6.79 7.90
N PRO A 31 -20.93 -7.10 8.55
CA PRO A 31 -20.94 -7.99 9.71
C PRO A 31 -20.80 -9.47 9.28
N GLY A 32 -19.89 -10.19 9.94
CA GLY A 32 -19.81 -11.65 9.90
C GLY A 32 -19.03 -12.28 8.73
N LEU A 33 -18.42 -11.47 7.85
CA LEU A 33 -17.58 -11.93 6.74
C LEU A 33 -16.36 -11.01 6.55
N ASP A 34 -15.32 -11.52 5.90
CA ASP A 34 -14.22 -10.70 5.39
C ASP A 34 -14.80 -9.57 4.51
N HIS A 35 -14.33 -8.35 4.72
CA HIS A 35 -14.84 -7.20 3.99
C HIS A 35 -14.35 -7.31 2.52
N PRO A 36 -15.18 -7.08 1.49
CA PRO A 36 -14.76 -7.19 0.09
C PRO A 36 -13.54 -6.30 -0.23
N LEU A 37 -13.47 -5.13 0.41
CA LEU A 37 -12.32 -4.21 0.37
C LEU A 37 -11.01 -4.80 0.96
N GLU A 38 -11.01 -5.90 1.69
CA GLU A 38 -9.77 -6.59 2.12
C GLU A 38 -9.00 -7.13 0.92
N VAL A 39 -9.70 -7.50 -0.15
CA VAL A 39 -9.08 -7.84 -1.44
C VAL A 39 -8.37 -6.61 -2.02
N GLU A 40 -8.95 -5.42 -1.89
CA GLU A 40 -8.31 -4.17 -2.32
C GLU A 40 -7.08 -3.82 -1.48
N VAL A 41 -7.13 -4.04 -0.16
CA VAL A 41 -5.94 -3.88 0.71
C VAL A 41 -4.83 -4.86 0.32
N LYS A 42 -5.16 -6.13 0.07
CA LYS A 42 -4.18 -7.13 -0.41
C LYS A 42 -3.59 -6.74 -1.75
N ALA A 43 -4.41 -6.26 -2.69
CA ALA A 43 -3.95 -5.78 -3.99
C ALA A 43 -3.02 -4.56 -3.85
N LEU A 44 -3.38 -3.59 -3.00
CA LEU A 44 -2.54 -2.44 -2.69
C LEU A 44 -1.18 -2.87 -2.12
N HIS A 45 -1.17 -3.85 -1.22
CA HIS A 45 0.07 -4.38 -0.65
C HIS A 45 0.98 -5.02 -1.71
N GLN A 46 0.42 -5.78 -2.65
CA GLN A 46 1.19 -6.36 -3.76
C GLN A 46 1.79 -5.27 -4.67
N VAL A 47 1.04 -4.21 -4.96
CA VAL A 47 1.54 -3.07 -5.74
C VAL A 47 2.66 -2.36 -4.99
N TRP A 48 2.50 -2.14 -3.69
CA TRP A 48 3.53 -1.52 -2.86
C TRP A 48 4.83 -2.35 -2.83
N LEU A 49 4.74 -3.66 -2.62
CA LEU A 49 5.89 -4.57 -2.65
C LEU A 49 6.60 -4.55 -4.01
N LYS A 50 5.83 -4.53 -5.11
CA LYS A 50 6.40 -4.44 -6.46
C LYS A 50 7.18 -3.14 -6.65
N LYS A 51 6.59 -1.99 -6.28
CA LYS A 51 7.24 -0.67 -6.35
C LYS A 51 8.49 -0.61 -5.47
N LEU A 52 8.44 -1.19 -4.27
CA LEU A 52 9.59 -1.26 -3.37
C LEU A 52 10.74 -2.06 -3.99
N LYS A 53 10.43 -3.22 -4.59
CA LYS A 53 11.43 -4.06 -5.27
C LYS A 53 12.05 -3.36 -6.49
N GLU A 54 11.24 -2.63 -7.25
CA GLU A 54 11.72 -1.81 -8.37
C GLU A 54 12.63 -0.67 -7.88
N LEU A 55 12.28 -0.04 -6.75
CA LEU A 55 13.11 0.99 -6.11
C LEU A 55 14.43 0.41 -5.61
N GLN A 56 14.41 -0.71 -4.90
CA GLN A 56 15.61 -1.41 -4.44
C GLN A 56 16.54 -1.75 -5.61
N LYS A 57 15.98 -2.29 -6.71
CA LYS A 57 16.73 -2.57 -7.94
C LYS A 57 17.33 -1.30 -8.56
N LYS A 58 16.60 -0.19 -8.61
CA LYS A 58 17.07 1.10 -9.14
C LYS A 58 18.30 1.61 -8.39
N TYR A 59 18.37 1.37 -7.08
CA TYR A 59 19.46 1.82 -6.21
C TYR A 59 20.53 0.75 -5.96
N GLY A 60 20.43 -0.44 -6.57
CA GLY A 60 21.41 -1.52 -6.40
C GLY A 60 21.41 -2.12 -4.99
N ILE A 61 20.29 -2.05 -4.29
CA ILE A 61 20.09 -2.65 -2.96
C ILE A 61 19.51 -4.05 -3.22
N GLU A 62 20.38 -5.05 -3.37
CA GLU A 62 20.01 -6.48 -3.48
C GLU A 62 19.89 -7.14 -2.10
#